data_AF-A0A4S2DH11-F1
#
_entry.id   AF-A0A4S2DH11-F1
#
_cell.length_a   1.000
_cell.length_b   1.000
_cell.length_c   1.000
_cell.angle_alpha   90.00
_cell.angle_beta   90.00
_cell.angle_gamma   90.00
#
_symmetry.space_group_name_H-M   'P 1'
#
loop_
_entity.id
_entity.type
_entity.pdbx_description
1 polymer ?
#
loop_
_entity_poly.entity_id
_entity_poly.type
_entity_poly.pdbx_seq_one_letter_code
_entity_poly.pdbx_strand_id
1 'polypeptide(L)'
;MEKETNKKLAFGFVTLLLAGIGILFAFTFGDINYGDIILNNIGLRPWSKGNSGTHYTIYYSLIFFIPSVILGYKYKDNFGAKIGMGISIVMIVLIAFGFIFAGY
;
A
#
# COMPACT_ATOMS: atom_id res chain seq x y z
N MET A 1 3.34 3.52 32.33
CA MET A 1 2.20 2.79 31.71
C MET A 1 1.57 3.59 30.56
N GLU A 2 1.16 4.84 30.76
CA GLU A 2 0.49 5.66 29.72
C GLU A 2 1.30 5.86 28.42
N LYS A 3 2.61 6.12 28.52
CA LYS A 3 3.49 6.27 27.34
C LYS A 3 3.57 5.02 26.44
N GLU A 4 3.46 3.83 27.03
CA GLU A 4 3.55 2.57 26.27
C GLU A 4 2.23 2.29 25.54
N THR A 5 1.09 2.55 26.19
CA THR A 5 -0.25 2.48 25.58
C THR A 5 -0.39 3.46 24.42
N ASN A 6 0.06 4.71 24.59
CA ASN A 6 0.02 5.74 23.55
C ASN A 6 0.90 5.36 22.35
N LYS A 7 2.08 4.77 22.58
CA LYS A 7 2.92 4.24 21.49
C LYS A 7 2.21 3.11 20.74
N LYS A 8 1.61 2.13 21.44
CA LYS A 8 0.88 1.03 20.80
C LYS A 8 -0.30 1.53 19.95
N LEU A 9 -1.04 2.52 20.45
CA LEU A 9 -2.13 3.17 19.70
C LEU A 9 -1.60 3.85 18.42
N ALA A 10 -0.53 4.63 18.54
CA ALA A 10 0.09 5.33 17.42
C ALA A 10 0.56 4.36 16.32
N PHE A 11 1.19 3.24 16.68
CA PHE A 11 1.59 2.24 15.70
C PHE A 11 0.40 1.57 15.01
N GLY A 12 -0.69 1.32 15.72
CA GLY A 12 -1.94 0.85 15.10
C GLY A 12 -2.46 1.79 14.02
N PHE A 13 -2.45 3.08 14.30
CA PHE A 13 -2.85 4.11 13.35
C PHE A 13 -1.87 4.24 12.17
N VAL A 14 -0.56 4.20 12.42
CA VAL A 14 0.46 4.22 11.35
C VAL A 14 0.29 3.03 10.41
N THR A 15 0.04 1.84 10.93
CA THR A 15 -0.21 0.64 10.11
C THR A 15 -1.44 0.82 9.21
N LEU A 16 -2.52 1.41 9.72
CA LEU A 16 -3.72 1.75 8.94
C LEU A 16 -3.43 2.81 7.89
N LEU A 17 -2.71 3.88 8.25
CA LEU A 17 -2.33 4.94 7.32
C LEU A 17 -1.51 4.40 6.15
N LEU A 18 -0.53 3.54 6.42
CA LEU A 18 0.28 2.91 5.37
C LEU A 18 -0.60 2.10 4.41
N ALA A 19 -1.55 1.31 4.93
CA ALA A 19 -2.47 0.56 4.09
C ALA A 19 -3.36 1.51 3.25
N GLY A 20 -3.89 2.57 3.86
CA GLY A 20 -4.73 3.56 3.18
C GLY A 20 -3.98 4.33 2.09
N ILE A 21 -2.75 4.77 2.38
CA ILE A 21 -1.88 5.43 1.40
C ILE A 21 -1.55 4.47 0.25
N GLY A 22 -1.26 3.20 0.56
CA GLY A 22 -1.04 2.18 -0.47
C GLY A 22 -2.24 2.04 -1.42
N ILE A 23 -3.47 2.05 -0.89
CA ILE A 23 -4.70 2.01 -1.71
C ILE A 23 -4.82 3.27 -2.57
N LEU A 24 -4.66 4.46 -1.98
CA LEU A 24 -4.74 5.74 -2.69
C LEU A 24 -3.69 5.83 -3.81
N PHE A 25 -2.50 5.26 -3.57
CA PHE A 25 -1.42 5.20 -4.54
C PHE A 25 -1.70 4.20 -5.65
N ALA A 26 -2.25 3.03 -5.34
CA ALA A 26 -2.45 1.94 -6.28
C ALA A 26 -3.61 2.18 -7.27
N PHE A 27 -4.72 2.74 -6.81
CA PHE A 27 -5.96 2.79 -7.58
C PHE A 27 -6.25 4.16 -8.20
N THR A 28 -7.00 4.11 -9.30
CA THR A 28 -7.55 5.30 -9.96
C THR A 28 -8.91 5.64 -9.36
N PHE A 29 -9.11 6.91 -9.01
CA PHE A 29 -10.34 7.46 -8.46
C PHE A 29 -10.91 8.47 -9.45
N GLY A 30 -11.95 8.07 -10.18
CA GLY A 30 -12.44 8.83 -11.33
C GLY A 30 -11.36 8.87 -12.42
N ASP A 31 -10.91 10.07 -12.79
CA ASP A 31 -9.86 10.28 -13.79
C ASP A 31 -8.46 10.48 -13.17
N ILE A 32 -8.34 10.37 -11.84
CA ILE A 32 -7.11 10.70 -11.10
C ILE A 32 -6.50 9.44 -10.49
N ASN A 33 -5.23 9.19 -10.81
CA ASN A 33 -4.40 8.25 -10.06
C ASN A 33 -3.30 9.03 -9.32
N TYR A 34 -3.38 9.06 -7.98
CA TYR A 34 -2.43 9.82 -7.16
C TYR A 34 -1.01 9.25 -7.24
N GLY A 35 -0.88 7.93 -7.37
CA GLY A 35 0.42 7.29 -7.55
C GLY A 35 1.06 7.70 -8.88
N ASP A 36 0.30 7.75 -9.97
CA ASP A 36 0.81 8.19 -11.27
C ASP A 36 1.33 9.63 -11.22
N ILE A 37 0.61 10.53 -10.55
CA ILE A 37 1.03 11.92 -10.34
C ILE A 37 2.35 11.97 -9.57
N ILE A 38 2.44 11.24 -8.45
CA ILE A 38 3.65 11.22 -7.62
C ILE A 38 4.83 10.66 -8.41
N LEU A 39 4.66 9.53 -9.11
CA LEU A 39 5.71 8.89 -9.89
C LEU A 39 6.22 9.81 -11.00
N ASN A 40 5.33 10.44 -11.76
CA ASN A 40 5.72 11.39 -12.81
C ASN A 40 6.52 12.56 -12.23
N ASN A 41 6.11 13.11 -11.08
CA ASN A 41 6.79 14.24 -10.43
C ASN A 41 8.21 13.89 -9.96
N ILE A 42 8.49 12.62 -9.65
CA ILE A 42 9.83 12.15 -9.28
C ILE A 42 10.60 11.52 -10.47
N GLY A 43 10.09 11.67 -11.69
CA GLY A 43 10.73 11.18 -12.92
C GLY A 43 10.58 9.68 -13.19
N LEU A 44 9.69 8.99 -12.47
CA LEU A 44 9.37 7.58 -12.70
C LEU A 44 8.16 7.43 -13.63
N ARG A 45 8.18 6.40 -14.47
CA ARG A 45 7.09 6.10 -15.39
C ARG A 45 6.00 5.27 -14.69
N PRO A 46 4.73 5.72 -14.68
CA PRO A 46 3.64 4.94 -14.10
C PRO A 46 3.19 3.77 -14.97
N TRP A 47 3.50 3.78 -16.27
CA TRP A 47 3.11 2.73 -17.22
C TRP A 47 4.28 2.33 -18.14
N SER A 48 4.19 1.12 -18.69
CA SER A 48 5.18 0.58 -19.64
C SER A 48 5.19 1.29 -21.00
N LYS A 49 4.04 1.78 -21.50
CA LYS A 49 3.88 2.38 -22.83
C LYS A 49 3.07 3.67 -22.78
N GLY A 50 3.68 4.75 -22.28
CA GLY A 50 3.04 6.06 -22.18
C GLY A 50 1.90 6.03 -21.17
N ASN A 51 0.65 5.97 -21.65
CA ASN A 51 -0.55 5.84 -20.83
C ASN A 51 -1.27 4.50 -21.02
N SER A 52 -0.53 3.45 -21.43
CA SER A 52 -1.07 2.14 -21.75
C SER A 52 -0.09 0.99 -21.42
N GLY A 53 -0.57 -0.25 -21.56
CA GLY A 53 0.19 -1.45 -21.24
C GLY A 53 0.19 -1.75 -19.74
N THR A 54 1.27 -2.33 -19.24
CA THR A 54 1.42 -2.62 -17.80
C THR A 54 1.42 -1.34 -16.97
N HIS A 55 0.54 -1.27 -15.98
CA HIS A 55 0.50 -0.22 -14.97
C HIS A 55 1.50 -0.55 -13.87
N TYR A 56 2.58 0.21 -13.76
CA TYR A 56 3.64 -0.01 -12.77
C TYR A 56 3.31 0.55 -11.40
N THR A 57 2.46 1.57 -11.32
CA THR A 57 2.08 2.24 -10.07
C THR A 57 1.58 1.28 -9.01
N ILE A 58 0.80 0.27 -9.42
CA ILE A 58 0.31 -0.76 -8.51
C ILE A 58 1.46 -1.56 -7.86
N TYR A 59 2.56 -1.81 -8.57
CA TYR A 59 3.73 -2.49 -7.99
C TYR A 59 4.52 -1.56 -7.06
N TYR A 60 4.64 -0.27 -7.40
CA TYR A 60 5.27 0.71 -6.52
C TYR A 60 4.53 0.87 -5.19
N SER A 61 3.21 0.66 -5.17
CA SER A 61 2.41 0.70 -3.93
C SER A 61 2.84 -0.30 -2.85
N LEU A 62 3.60 -1.35 -3.22
CA LEU A 62 4.17 -2.32 -2.28
C LEU A 62 5.08 -1.67 -1.23
N ILE A 63 5.68 -0.50 -1.53
CA ILE A 63 6.47 0.27 -0.55
C ILE A 63 5.65 0.70 0.67
N PHE A 64 4.31 0.77 0.56
CA PHE A 64 3.42 1.08 1.66
C PHE A 64 2.83 -0.19 2.30
N PHE A 65 2.43 -1.16 1.49
CA PHE A 65 1.82 -2.39 1.99
C PHE A 65 2.81 -3.27 2.76
N ILE A 66 4.06 -3.41 2.29
CA ILE A 66 5.06 -4.26 2.98
C ILE A 66 5.37 -3.73 4.39
N PRO A 67 5.68 -2.43 4.60
CA PRO A 67 5.85 -1.88 5.94
C PRO A 67 4.59 -1.98 6.82
N SER A 68 3.39 -1.83 6.24
CA SER A 68 2.14 -2.04 6.98
C SER A 68 2.04 -3.47 7.50
N VAL A 69 2.38 -4.48 6.69
CA VAL A 69 2.43 -5.89 7.14
C VAL A 69 3.46 -6.09 8.24
N ILE A 70 4.68 -5.55 8.08
CA ILE A 70 5.75 -5.68 9.09
C ILE A 70 5.32 -5.08 10.44
N LEU A 71 4.74 -3.87 10.43
CA LEU A 71 4.23 -3.23 11.64
C LEU A 71 3.03 -3.98 12.21
N GLY A 72 2.15 -4.48 11.34
CA GLY A 72 1.05 -5.37 11.67
C GLY A 72 1.46 -6.57 12.52
N TYR A 73 2.46 -7.31 12.07
CA TYR A 73 3.00 -8.45 12.80
C TYR A 73 3.66 -8.03 14.12
N LYS A 74 4.41 -6.92 14.12
CA LYS A 74 5.09 -6.42 15.32
C LYS A 74 4.12 -5.97 16.41
N TYR A 75 2.98 -5.38 16.03
CA TYR A 75 1.95 -4.87 16.94
C TYR A 75 0.66 -5.67 16.82
N LYS A 76 0.77 -6.99 16.65
CA LYS A 76 -0.38 -7.88 16.37
C LYS A 76 -1.49 -7.83 17.41
N ASP A 77 -1.26 -7.35 18.63
CA ASP A 77 -2.32 -7.24 19.66
C ASP A 77 -3.14 -5.94 19.51
N ASN A 78 -2.68 -4.98 18.70
CA ASN A 78 -3.39 -3.75 18.40
C ASN A 78 -4.41 -3.96 17.26
N PHE A 79 -5.65 -3.54 17.48
CA PHE A 79 -6.75 -3.69 16.51
C PHE A 79 -6.49 -2.99 15.16
N GLY A 80 -6.01 -1.74 15.19
CA GLY A 80 -5.66 -1.00 13.97
C GLY A 80 -4.52 -1.66 13.21
N ALA A 81 -3.51 -2.16 13.92
CA ALA A 81 -2.41 -2.89 13.30
C ALA A 81 -2.88 -4.18 12.61
N LYS A 82 -3.80 -4.94 13.24
CA LYS A 82 -4.41 -6.13 12.62
C LYS A 82 -5.16 -5.80 11.34
N ILE A 83 -5.99 -4.75 11.35
CA ILE A 83 -6.76 -4.34 10.18
C ILE A 83 -5.84 -3.90 9.04
N GLY A 84 -4.90 -2.98 9.31
CA GLY A 84 -3.99 -2.48 8.28
C GLY A 84 -3.12 -3.59 7.69
N MET A 85 -2.67 -4.54 8.52
CA MET A 85 -2.00 -5.75 8.06
C MET A 85 -2.90 -6.60 7.14
N GLY A 86 -4.13 -6.88 7.55
CA GLY A 86 -5.07 -7.69 6.78
C GLY A 86 -5.35 -7.09 5.40
N ILE A 87 -5.65 -5.79 5.36
CA ILE A 87 -5.82 -5.04 4.10
C ILE A 87 -4.57 -5.15 3.22
N SER A 88 -3.40 -4.93 3.81
CA SER A 88 -2.14 -4.95 3.06
C SER A 88 -1.80 -6.35 2.53
N ILE A 89 -2.06 -7.41 3.30
CA ILE A 89 -1.89 -8.80 2.83
C ILE A 89 -2.81 -9.07 1.65
N VAL A 90 -4.10 -8.72 1.75
CA VAL A 90 -5.05 -8.90 0.64
C VAL A 90 -4.57 -8.17 -0.60
N MET A 91 -4.14 -6.91 -0.46
CA MET A 91 -3.60 -6.12 -1.57
C MET A 91 -2.36 -6.76 -2.19
N ILE A 92 -1.39 -7.20 -1.38
CA ILE A 92 -0.18 -7.87 -1.87
C ILE A 92 -0.54 -9.16 -2.63
N VAL A 93 -1.48 -9.95 -2.12
CA VAL A 93 -1.94 -11.18 -2.80
C VAL A 93 -2.61 -10.85 -4.13
N LEU A 94 -3.46 -9.82 -4.20
CA LEU A 94 -4.08 -9.38 -5.45
C LEU A 94 -3.04 -8.90 -6.48
N ILE A 95 -2.01 -8.18 -6.02
CA ILE A 95 -0.91 -7.72 -6.88
C ILE A 95 -0.10 -8.91 -7.41
N ALA A 96 0.23 -9.87 -6.54
CA ALA A 96 0.95 -11.08 -6.93
C ALA A 96 0.12 -11.95 -7.90
N PHE A 97 -1.19 -12.08 -7.65
CA PHE A 97 -2.11 -12.77 -8.56
C PHE A 97 -2.15 -12.07 -9.91
N GLY A 98 -2.32 -10.75 -9.94
CA GLY A 98 -2.23 -9.96 -11.18
C GLY A 98 -0.91 -10.17 -11.91
N PHE A 99 0.22 -10.21 -11.19
CA PHE A 99 1.53 -10.47 -11.80
C PHE A 99 1.63 -11.86 -12.44
N ILE A 100 1.11 -12.91 -11.78
CA ILE A 100 1.18 -14.29 -12.27
C ILE A 100 0.21 -14.54 -13.43
N PHE A 101 -1.01 -14.01 -13.35
CA PHE A 101 -2.11 -14.37 -14.27
C PHE A 101 -2.36 -13.34 -15.37
N ALA A 102 -1.89 -12.09 -15.24
CA ALA A 102 -2.10 -11.08 -16.29
C ALA A 102 -1.18 -11.27 -17.51
N GLY A 103 -0.32 -12.30 -17.52
CA GLY A 103 0.48 -12.69 -18.68
C GLY A 103 1.41 -11.58 -19.17
N TYR A 104 2.62 -11.53 -18.61
CA TYR A 104 3.76 -10.96 -19.34
C TYR A 104 4.23 -11.96 -20.41
#